data_AF-A0A2A5B584-F1
#
_entry.id   AF-A0A2A5B584-F1
#
_cell.length_a   1.000
_cell.length_b   1.000
_cell.length_c   1.000
_cell.angle_alpha   90.00
_cell.angle_beta   90.00
_cell.angle_gamma   90.00
#
_symmetry.space_group_name_H-M   'P 1'
#
loop_
_entity.id
_entity.type
_entity.pdbx_description
1 polymer ?
#
loop_
_entity_poly.entity_id
_entity_poly.type
_entity_poly.pdbx_seq_one_letter_code
_entity_poly.pdbx_strand_id
1 'polypeptide(L)'
;MSKLSDEITNDPLGRGYAGMDAEQVAFSLTEVKDRPVDNDESIDNIKMYLLRKRKYIVIKDSPELAAREFMVLLTEFEQLLFDNPGKRKMFKDILSELVDAGLLTSPMRTALLGFVSFTGTRSQELGLGRVRAGDVKESRNT
;
A
#
# COMPACT_ATOMS: atom_id res chain seq x y z
N MET A 1 19.61 8.34 20.67
CA MET A 1 18.14 8.41 20.61
C MET A 1 17.65 7.25 19.76
N SER A 2 16.67 6.46 20.23
CA SER A 2 16.13 5.34 19.46
C SER A 2 15.11 5.85 18.43
N LYS A 3 14.89 5.13 17.32
CA LYS A 3 13.86 5.49 16.33
C LYS A 3 12.47 5.68 16.95
N LEU A 4 12.14 4.89 17.98
CA LEU A 4 10.89 4.99 18.71
C LEU A 4 10.83 6.28 19.56
N SER A 5 11.92 6.62 20.26
CA SER A 5 12.04 7.86 21.03
C SER A 5 11.97 9.10 20.11
N ASP A 6 12.63 9.07 18.96
CA ASP A 6 12.59 10.14 17.96
C ASP A 6 11.17 10.36 17.41
N GLU A 7 10.45 9.27 17.08
CA GLU A 7 9.08 9.32 16.57
C GLU A 7 8.10 9.90 17.60
N ILE A 8 8.18 9.45 18.86
CA ILE A 8 7.28 9.90 19.93
C ILE A 8 7.54 11.38 20.26
N THR A 9 8.81 11.78 20.28
CA THR A 9 9.22 13.12 20.71
C THR A 9 8.97 14.17 19.64
N ASN A 10 9.37 13.89 18.41
CA ASN A 10 9.26 14.87 17.32
C ASN A 10 7.89 14.85 16.65
N ASP A 11 7.10 13.79 16.88
CA ASP A 11 5.75 13.60 16.33
C ASP A 11 5.62 14.11 14.88
N PRO A 12 6.42 13.57 13.94
CA PRO A 12 6.56 14.12 12.59
C PRO A 12 5.24 14.10 11.79
N LEU A 13 4.24 13.38 12.29
CA LEU A 13 2.93 13.21 11.68
C LEU A 13 1.82 13.92 12.46
N GLY A 14 2.14 14.65 13.54
CA GLY A 14 1.19 15.41 14.34
C GLY A 14 0.08 14.54 14.96
N ARG A 15 0.41 13.33 15.39
CA ARG A 15 -0.53 12.38 16.00
C ARG A 15 -0.94 12.77 17.42
N GLY A 16 -0.20 13.67 18.06
CA GLY A 16 -0.42 14.10 19.43
C GLY A 16 0.15 13.13 20.46
N TYR A 17 1.29 12.49 20.17
CA TYR A 17 1.86 11.47 21.07
C TYR A 17 2.15 11.99 22.48
N ALA A 18 2.42 13.29 22.64
CA ALA A 18 2.61 13.93 23.94
C ALA A 18 1.37 13.84 24.84
N GLY A 19 0.16 13.85 24.25
CA GLY A 19 -1.11 13.75 24.97
C GLY A 19 -1.60 12.31 25.18
N MET A 20 -0.89 11.32 24.63
CA MET A 20 -1.26 9.91 24.70
C MET A 20 -0.54 9.17 25.82
N ASP A 21 -1.24 8.26 26.49
CA ASP A 21 -0.60 7.27 27.35
C ASP A 21 0.18 6.23 26.52
N ALA A 22 0.93 5.37 27.21
CA ALA A 22 1.83 4.43 26.53
C ALA A 22 1.07 3.38 25.71
N GLU A 23 -0.09 2.95 26.19
CA GLU A 23 -0.98 2.00 25.55
C GLU A 23 -1.59 2.62 24.26
N GLN A 24 -1.99 3.88 24.31
CA GLN A 24 -2.51 4.65 23.17
C GLN A 24 -1.43 4.90 22.11
N VAL A 25 -0.20 5.25 22.50
CA VAL A 25 0.92 5.39 21.56
C VAL A 25 1.22 4.06 20.90
N ALA A 26 1.32 2.97 21.67
CA ALA A 26 1.58 1.63 21.14
C ALA A 26 0.49 1.19 20.15
N PHE A 27 -0.78 1.44 20.48
CA PHE A 27 -1.92 1.20 19.59
C PHE A 27 -1.85 2.06 18.32
N SER A 28 -1.59 3.36 18.45
CA SER A 28 -1.44 4.28 17.31
C SER A 28 -0.34 3.83 16.36
N LEU A 29 0.78 3.35 16.90
CA LEU A 29 1.90 2.86 16.11
C LEU A 29 1.66 1.49 15.48
N THR A 30 0.94 0.58 16.14
CA THR A 30 0.94 -0.86 15.82
C THR A 30 -0.40 -1.40 15.32
N GLU A 31 -1.53 -0.74 15.62
CA GLU A 31 -2.87 -1.24 15.27
C GLU A 31 -3.56 -0.36 14.23
N VAL A 32 -3.24 0.94 14.20
CA VAL A 32 -3.78 1.85 13.17
C VAL A 32 -3.07 1.59 11.84
N LYS A 33 -3.83 1.01 10.90
CA LYS A 33 -3.42 0.74 9.52
C LYS A 33 -3.83 1.89 8.61
N ASP A 34 -3.03 2.93 8.58
CA ASP A 34 -3.25 4.13 7.77
C ASP A 34 -2.04 4.49 6.90
N ARG A 35 -0.95 3.71 6.97
CA ARG A 35 0.27 3.99 6.21
C ARG A 35 0.34 3.10 4.99
N PRO A 36 0.45 3.64 3.78
CA PRO A 36 0.75 2.81 2.63
C PRO A 36 2.06 2.08 2.90
N VAL A 37 2.02 0.76 3.01
CA VAL A 37 3.23 -0.06 3.05
C VAL A 37 3.46 -0.55 1.65
N ASP A 38 4.71 -0.43 1.21
CA ASP A 38 5.16 -1.07 -0.02
C ASP A 38 5.22 -2.56 0.28
N ASN A 39 4.13 -3.25 -0.05
CA ASN A 39 4.15 -4.70 -0.18
C ASN A 39 4.30 -5.01 -1.66
N ASP A 40 5.29 -5.82 -1.95
CA ASP A 40 5.51 -6.41 -3.26
C ASP A 40 4.34 -7.36 -3.51
N GLU A 41 3.36 -6.92 -4.30
CA GLU A 41 2.26 -7.78 -4.69
C GLU A 41 2.66 -8.57 -5.93
N SER A 42 2.41 -9.87 -5.88
CA SER A 42 2.72 -10.74 -7.01
C SER A 42 1.81 -10.42 -8.18
N ILE A 43 2.41 -10.22 -9.35
CA ILE A 43 1.68 -10.03 -10.60
C ILE A 43 0.78 -11.24 -10.90
N ASP A 44 1.13 -12.44 -10.42
CA ASP A 44 0.32 -13.63 -10.59
C ASP A 44 -1.04 -13.55 -9.89
N ASN A 45 -1.13 -12.89 -8.73
CA ASN A 45 -2.42 -12.66 -8.06
C ASN A 45 -3.34 -11.77 -8.90
N ILE A 46 -2.77 -10.73 -9.51
CA ILE A 46 -3.49 -9.84 -10.43
C ILE A 46 -3.92 -10.59 -11.69
N LYS A 47 -3.02 -11.36 -12.32
CA LYS A 47 -3.34 -12.20 -13.49
C LYS A 47 -4.46 -13.19 -13.20
N MET A 48 -4.38 -13.91 -12.08
CA MET A 48 -5.38 -14.90 -11.67
C MET A 48 -6.75 -14.25 -11.41
N TYR A 49 -6.78 -13.06 -10.79
CA TYR A 49 -8.02 -12.29 -10.65
C TYR A 49 -8.64 -11.96 -12.01
N LEU A 50 -7.85 -11.42 -12.95
CA LEU A 50 -8.31 -11.03 -14.28
C LEU A 50 -8.78 -12.23 -15.10
N LEU A 51 -8.10 -13.38 -15.00
CA LEU A 51 -8.51 -14.63 -15.64
C LEU A 51 -9.87 -15.10 -15.11
N ARG A 52 -10.07 -15.10 -13.78
CA ARG A 52 -11.36 -15.47 -13.16
C ARG A 52 -12.49 -14.54 -13.56
N LYS A 53 -12.20 -13.25 -13.77
CA LYS A 53 -13.18 -12.26 -14.26
C LYS A 53 -13.33 -12.25 -15.78
N ARG A 54 -12.63 -13.13 -16.50
CA ARG A 54 -12.59 -13.18 -17.98
C ARG A 54 -12.16 -11.85 -18.62
N LYS A 55 -11.36 -11.07 -17.90
CA LYS A 55 -10.85 -9.76 -18.37
C LYS A 55 -9.43 -9.83 -18.92
N TYR A 56 -8.65 -10.83 -18.55
CA TYR A 56 -7.26 -10.94 -19.00
C TYR A 56 -7.14 -10.96 -20.53
N ILE A 57 -7.89 -11.84 -21.21
CA ILE A 57 -7.87 -11.94 -22.68
C ILE A 57 -8.44 -10.67 -23.32
N VAL A 58 -9.54 -10.14 -22.76
CA VAL A 58 -10.18 -8.91 -23.26
C VAL A 58 -9.22 -7.72 -23.23
N ILE A 59 -8.44 -7.58 -22.16
CA ILE A 59 -7.43 -6.53 -22.05
C ILE A 59 -6.25 -6.83 -22.98
N LYS A 60 -5.80 -8.09 -23.03
CA LYS A 60 -4.68 -8.51 -23.88
C LYS A 60 -4.90 -8.22 -25.37
N ASP A 61 -6.11 -8.45 -25.85
CA ASP A 61 -6.45 -8.31 -27.27
C ASP A 61 -6.97 -6.90 -27.60
N SER A 62 -7.06 -6.01 -26.61
CA SER A 62 -7.57 -4.64 -26.80
C SER A 62 -6.56 -3.75 -27.53
N PRO A 63 -7.02 -2.90 -28.48
CA PRO A 63 -6.16 -1.94 -29.14
C PRO A 63 -5.81 -0.71 -28.27
N GLU A 64 -6.54 -0.50 -27.16
CA GLU A 64 -6.39 0.66 -26.28
C GLU A 64 -4.97 0.78 -25.71
N LEU A 65 -4.44 2.00 -25.66
CA LEU A 65 -3.07 2.23 -25.17
C LEU A 65 -2.91 1.74 -23.72
N ALA A 66 -3.85 2.12 -22.84
CA ALA A 66 -3.88 1.69 -21.44
C ALA A 66 -3.87 0.16 -21.30
N ALA A 67 -4.51 -0.56 -22.22
CA ALA A 67 -4.53 -2.02 -22.22
C ALA A 67 -3.15 -2.60 -22.53
N ARG A 68 -2.45 -2.04 -23.52
CA ARG A 68 -1.09 -2.45 -23.87
C ARG A 68 -0.10 -2.15 -22.75
N GLU A 69 -0.17 -0.96 -22.17
CA GLU A 69 0.67 -0.56 -21.04
C GLU A 69 0.44 -1.46 -19.82
N PHE A 70 -0.83 -1.76 -19.53
CA PHE A 70 -1.17 -2.67 -18.45
C PHE A 70 -0.65 -4.09 -18.73
N MET A 71 -0.73 -4.57 -19.96
CA MET A 71 -0.21 -5.89 -20.32
C MET A 71 1.31 -5.97 -20.21
N VAL A 72 2.05 -4.94 -20.63
CA VAL A 72 3.50 -4.84 -20.41
C VAL A 72 3.81 -4.95 -18.92
N LEU A 73 3.05 -4.25 -18.08
CA LEU A 73 3.20 -4.34 -16.62
C LEU A 73 2.94 -5.77 -16.09
N LEU A 74 1.96 -6.48 -16.64
CA LEU A 74 1.69 -7.87 -16.25
C LEU A 74 2.71 -8.87 -16.83
N THR A 75 3.37 -8.60 -17.95
CA THR A 75 4.27 -9.58 -18.58
C THR A 75 5.73 -9.39 -18.20
N GLU A 76 6.18 -8.14 -18.08
CA GLU A 76 7.60 -7.81 -17.89
C GLU A 76 8.03 -7.79 -16.42
N PHE A 77 7.07 -7.84 -15.49
CA PHE A 77 7.34 -7.76 -14.06
C PHE A 77 6.78 -8.98 -13.33
N GLU A 78 7.54 -9.47 -12.34
CA GLU A 78 7.10 -10.53 -11.43
C GLU A 78 6.29 -9.97 -10.26
N GLN A 79 6.57 -8.72 -9.87
CA GLN A 79 5.96 -8.03 -8.74
C GLN A 79 5.79 -6.53 -8.98
N LEU A 80 4.79 -5.94 -8.33
CA LEU A 80 4.60 -4.50 -8.32
C LEU A 80 5.30 -3.87 -7.12
N LEU A 81 6.41 -3.19 -7.40
CA LEU A 81 7.13 -2.37 -6.43
C LEU A 81 6.61 -0.93 -6.49
N PHE A 82 5.93 -0.49 -5.42
CA PHE A 82 5.45 0.89 -5.28
C PHE A 82 6.31 1.77 -4.37
N ASP A 83 7.60 1.43 -4.30
CA ASP A 83 8.68 2.20 -3.67
C ASP A 83 8.74 3.68 -4.10
N ASN A 84 8.15 4.00 -5.25
CA ASN A 84 8.05 5.34 -5.79
C ASN A 84 6.57 5.77 -5.95
N PRO A 85 6.15 6.90 -5.35
CA PRO A 85 4.79 7.44 -5.50
C PRO A 85 4.34 7.63 -6.96
N GLY A 86 5.27 7.93 -7.87
CA GLY A 86 5.01 8.06 -9.31
C GLY A 86 4.56 6.75 -9.96
N LYS A 87 5.19 5.62 -9.63
CA LYS A 87 4.77 4.29 -10.12
C LYS A 87 3.36 3.95 -9.65
N ARG A 88 3.06 4.27 -8.39
CA ARG A 88 1.74 4.05 -7.79
C ARG A 88 0.66 4.90 -8.46
N LYS A 89 0.98 6.15 -8.80
CA LYS A 89 0.10 7.02 -9.58
C LYS A 89 -0.12 6.45 -10.97
N MET A 90 0.94 6.06 -11.68
CA MET A 90 0.83 5.48 -13.02
C MET A 90 -0.07 4.24 -13.05
N PHE A 91 0.08 3.32 -12.09
CA PHE A 91 -0.80 2.14 -11.99
C PHE A 91 -2.27 2.53 -11.75
N LYS A 92 -2.53 3.51 -10.87
CA LYS A 92 -3.88 4.03 -10.61
C LYS A 92 -4.49 4.66 -11.86
N ASP A 93 -3.69 5.41 -12.61
CA ASP A 93 -4.11 6.10 -13.82
C ASP A 93 -4.47 5.08 -14.91
N ILE A 94 -3.59 4.11 -15.19
CA ILE A 94 -3.85 3.00 -16.13
C ILE A 94 -5.15 2.26 -15.77
N LEU A 95 -5.36 1.91 -14.49
CA LEU A 95 -6.60 1.25 -14.07
C LEU A 95 -7.85 2.11 -14.28
N SER A 96 -7.71 3.44 -14.23
CA SER A 96 -8.82 4.38 -14.46
C SER A 96 -9.14 4.45 -15.95
N GLU A 97 -8.11 4.55 -16.79
CA GLU A 97 -8.25 4.53 -18.26
C GLU A 97 -8.85 3.21 -18.77
N LEU A 98 -8.51 2.07 -18.16
CA LEU A 98 -9.15 0.78 -18.46
C LEU A 98 -10.64 0.74 -18.11
N VAL A 99 -11.07 1.49 -17.08
CA VAL A 99 -12.50 1.64 -16.75
C VAL A 99 -13.18 2.55 -17.76
N ASP A 100 -12.54 3.66 -18.11
CA ASP A 100 -13.08 4.61 -19.09
C ASP A 100 -13.24 3.98 -20.47
N ALA A 101 -12.31 3.09 -20.86
CA ALA A 101 -12.39 2.27 -22.06
C ALA A 101 -13.41 1.10 -21.96
N GLY A 102 -14.09 0.91 -20.82
CA GLY A 102 -15.06 -0.17 -20.61
C GLY A 102 -14.44 -1.58 -20.49
N LEU A 103 -13.11 -1.68 -20.42
CA LEU A 103 -12.40 -2.95 -20.31
C LEU A 103 -12.49 -3.49 -18.88
N LEU A 104 -12.50 -2.60 -17.89
CA LEU A 104 -12.78 -2.88 -16.49
C LEU A 104 -14.05 -2.19 -16.01
N THR A 105 -14.61 -2.67 -14.90
CA THR A 105 -15.66 -1.95 -14.16
C THR A 105 -15.05 -1.25 -12.94
N SER A 106 -15.72 -0.22 -12.40
CA SER A 106 -15.26 0.46 -11.19
C SER A 106 -15.04 -0.50 -10.00
N PRO A 107 -15.91 -1.50 -9.74
CA PRO A 107 -15.63 -2.52 -8.73
C PRO A 107 -14.37 -3.35 -9.01
N MET A 108 -14.08 -3.67 -10.27
CA MET A 108 -12.85 -4.39 -10.63
C MET A 108 -11.61 -3.52 -10.39
N ARG A 109 -11.66 -2.23 -10.74
CA ARG A 109 -10.60 -1.27 -10.39
C ARG A 109 -10.35 -1.22 -8.89
N THR A 110 -11.41 -1.13 -8.07
CA THR A 110 -11.26 -1.14 -6.60
C THR A 110 -10.61 -2.43 -6.10
N ALA A 111 -10.99 -3.59 -6.64
CA ALA A 111 -10.38 -4.86 -6.27
C ALA A 111 -8.89 -4.94 -6.66
N LEU A 112 -8.55 -4.47 -7.87
CA LEU A 112 -7.17 -4.39 -8.36
C LEU A 112 -6.31 -3.43 -7.53
N LEU A 113 -6.88 -2.30 -7.13
CA LEU A 113 -6.25 -1.40 -6.18
C LEU A 113 -6.08 -2.05 -4.80
N GLY A 114 -7.00 -2.91 -4.38
CA GLY A 114 -6.90 -3.64 -3.11
C GLY A 114 -5.70 -4.60 -3.05
N PHE A 115 -5.33 -5.23 -4.17
CA PHE A 115 -4.11 -6.04 -4.25
C PHE A 115 -2.84 -5.21 -3.98
N VAL A 116 -2.85 -3.93 -4.38
CA VAL A 116 -1.67 -3.05 -4.27
C VAL A 116 -1.78 -2.01 -3.15
N SER A 117 -2.90 -1.96 -2.46
CA SER A 117 -3.19 -1.01 -1.40
C SER A 117 -3.27 -1.75 -0.08
N PHE A 118 -2.11 -2.13 0.44
CA PHE A 118 -1.99 -2.48 1.85
C PHE A 118 -1.63 -1.23 2.64
N THR A 119 -2.49 -0.89 3.59
CA THR A 119 -2.10 0.00 4.68
C THR A 119 -1.46 -0.84 5.77
N GLY A 120 -0.18 -0.64 6.03
CA GLY A 120 0.45 -1.12 7.24
C GLY A 120 0.46 -0.05 8.33
N THR A 121 1.16 -0.38 9.40
CA THR A 121 1.19 0.39 10.64
C THR A 121 2.40 1.33 10.62
N ARG A 122 2.36 2.41 11.41
CA ARG A 122 3.52 3.31 11.53
C ARG A 122 4.76 2.57 12.08
N SER A 123 4.56 1.58 12.94
CA SER A 123 5.63 0.74 13.45
C SER A 123 6.29 -0.13 12.38
N GLN A 124 5.52 -0.58 11.37
CA GLN A 124 6.06 -1.29 10.21
C GLN A 124 6.89 -0.34 9.32
N GLU A 125 6.37 0.86 9.04
CA GLU A 125 7.08 1.89 8.26
C GLU A 125 8.44 2.25 8.87
N LEU A 126 8.51 2.37 10.20
CA LEU A 126 9.74 2.71 10.92
C LEU A 126 10.69 1.51 11.10
N GLY A 127 10.25 0.29 10.75
CA GLY A 127 11.00 -0.94 10.98
C GLY A 127 11.12 -1.32 12.46
N LEU A 128 10.14 -0.92 13.29
CA LEU A 128 10.13 -1.16 14.74
C LEU A 128 9.51 -2.51 15.12
N GLY A 129 8.81 -3.17 14.19
CA GLY A 129 8.02 -4.37 14.49
C GLY A 129 6.79 -4.04 15.34
N ARG A 130 6.46 -4.90 16.31
CA ARG A 130 5.32 -4.71 17.22
C ARG A 130 5.75 -3.84 18.40
N VAL A 131 5.19 -2.64 18.54
CA VAL A 131 5.45 -1.75 19.68
C VAL A 131 4.45 -2.04 20.80
N ARG A 132 4.93 -2.23 22.03
CA ARG A 132 4.15 -2.44 23.24
C ARG A 132 4.25 -1.21 24.14
N ALA A 133 3.31 -1.08 25.08
CA ALA A 133 3.33 0.03 26.04
C ALA A 133 4.62 0.08 26.90
N GLY A 134 5.26 -1.07 27.16
CA GLY A 134 6.56 -1.13 27.82
C GLY A 134 7.66 -0.41 27.03
N ASP A 135 7.74 -0.67 25.73
CA ASP A 135 8.74 -0.07 24.82
C ASP A 135 8.58 1.46 24.75
N VAL A 136 7.32 1.94 24.79
CA VAL A 136 7.00 3.37 24.84
C VAL A 136 7.44 3.99 26.17
N LYS A 137 7.17 3.33 27.30
CA LYS A 137 7.59 3.81 28.63
C LYS A 137 9.12 3.90 28.73
N GLU A 138 9.82 2.90 28.22
CA GLU A 138 11.28 2.88 28.17
C GLU A 138 11.83 4.02 27.28
N SER A 139 11.28 4.19 26.08
CA SER A 139 11.72 5.20 25.11
C SER A 139 11.50 6.64 25.57
N ARG A 140 10.55 6.89 26.48
CA ARG A 140 10.31 8.22 27.09
C ARG A 140 11.28 8.52 28.24
N ASN A 141 11.91 7.51 28.81
CA ASN A 141 12.83 7.63 29.94
C ASN A 141 14.31 7.60 29.51
N THR A 142 14.58 7.51 28.20
CA THR A 142 15.92 7.52 27.58
C THR A 142 16.16 8.80 26.81
#